data_AF-A0A3E0KTE8-F1
#
_entry.id   AF-A0A3E0KTE8-F1
#
_cell.length_a   1.000
_cell.length_b   1.000
_cell.length_c   1.000
_cell.angle_alpha   90.00
_cell.angle_beta   90.00
_cell.angle_gamma   90.00
#
_symmetry.space_group_name_H-M   'P 1'
#
loop_
_entity.id
_entity.type
_entity.pdbx_description
1 polymer ?
#
loop_
_entity_poly.entity_id
_entity_poly.type
_entity_poly.pdbx_seq_one_letter_code
_entity_poly.pdbx_strand_id
1 'polypeptide(L)' 'MVLLDLGLPGAPTPVSMIQAVQARRPSAAVVVITGRDVALSPLPPGVTLLGKPFDIADLRLMVAGVLDPGTGGG' A
#
# COMPACT_ATOMS: atom_id res chain seq x y z
N MET A 1 7.70 -1.30 6.81
CA MET A 1 6.83 -0.90 5.69
C MET A 1 7.36 -1.49 4.38
N VAL A 2 6.48 -1.87 3.45
CA VAL A 2 6.80 -2.30 2.08
C VAL A 2 5.94 -1.50 1.10
N LEU A 3 6.54 -0.95 0.05
CA LEU A 3 5.83 -0.31 -1.06
C LEU A 3 5.79 -1.27 -2.25
N LEU A 4 4.61 -1.51 -2.81
CA LEU A 4 4.36 -2.40 -3.95
C LEU A 4 3.81 -1.60 -5.12
N ASP A 5 4.42 -1.70 -6.30
CA ASP A 5 3.87 -1.12 -7.53
C ASP A 5 3.13 -2.18 -8.34
N LEU A 6 1.85 -1.95 -8.61
CA LEU A 6 0.97 -2.87 -9.33
C LEU A 6 0.98 -2.72 -10.85
N GLY A 7 1.80 -1.83 -11.38
CA GLY A 7 1.98 -1.62 -12.82
C GLY A 7 3.15 -2.35 -13.45
N LEU A 8 3.83 -3.25 -12.72
CA LEU A 8 5.05 -3.91 -13.20
C LEU A 8 4.73 -4.99 -14.26
N PRO A 9 5.30 -4.94 -15.47
CA PRO A 9 5.11 -5.97 -16.49
C PRO A 9 5.53 -7.35 -15.98
N GLY A 10 4.66 -8.35 -16.15
CA GLY A 10 4.93 -9.72 -15.73
C GLY A 10 4.89 -9.95 -14.20
N ALA A 11 4.48 -8.96 -13.41
CA ALA A 11 4.35 -9.13 -11.98
C ALA A 11 3.16 -10.05 -11.61
N PRO A 12 3.26 -10.77 -10.47
CA PRO A 12 2.14 -11.49 -9.90
C PRO A 12 0.95 -10.56 -9.61
N THR A 13 -0.24 -11.14 -9.44
CA THR A 13 -1.43 -10.34 -9.13
C THR A 13 -1.23 -9.53 -7.85
N PRO A 14 -1.84 -8.34 -7.73
CA PRO A 14 -1.75 -7.52 -6.53
C PRO A 14 -2.02 -8.27 -5.23
N VAL A 15 -3.06 -9.10 -5.24
CA VAL A 15 -3.47 -9.94 -4.10
C VAL A 15 -2.35 -10.91 -3.72
N SER A 16 -1.76 -11.60 -4.69
CA SER A 16 -0.67 -12.55 -4.41
C SER A 16 0.58 -11.88 -3.85
N MET A 17 0.91 -10.68 -4.31
CA MET A 17 2.04 -9.89 -3.79
C MET A 17 1.79 -9.47 -2.34
N ILE A 18 0.59 -8.95 -2.04
CA ILE A 18 0.20 -8.58 -0.68
C ILE A 18 0.26 -9.79 0.26
N GLN A 19 -0.32 -10.92 -0.15
CA GLN A 19 -0.30 -12.17 0.62
C GLN A 19 1.12 -12.67 0.86
N ALA A 20 2.00 -12.59 -0.14
CA ALA A 20 3.40 -13.00 0.00
C ALA A 20 4.15 -12.10 1.00
N VAL A 21 3.87 -10.80 1.01
CA VAL A 21 4.46 -9.88 1.99
C VAL A 21 3.94 -10.19 3.39
N GLN A 22 2.62 -10.34 3.57
CA GLN A 22 2.02 -10.62 4.87
C GLN A 22 2.48 -11.97 5.45
N ALA A 23 2.63 -13.00 4.60
CA ALA A 23 3.13 -14.30 5.04
C ALA A 23 4.59 -14.24 5.55
N ARG A 24 5.42 -13.37 4.97
CA ARG A 24 6.84 -13.23 5.34
C ARG A 24 7.08 -12.19 6.44
N ARG A 25 6.24 -11.16 6.51
CA ARG A 25 6.35 -10.03 7.43
C ARG A 25 4.95 -9.63 7.93
N PRO A 26 4.35 -10.39 8.85
CA PRO A 26 2.97 -10.17 9.31
C PRO A 26 2.73 -8.80 9.95
N SER A 27 3.78 -8.20 10.55
CA SER A 27 3.73 -6.87 11.18
C SER A 27 4.10 -5.72 10.24
N ALA A 28 4.46 -5.99 8.98
CA ALA A 28 4.81 -4.93 8.06
C ALA A 28 3.55 -4.26 7.52
N ALA A 29 3.47 -2.94 7.68
CA ALA A 29 2.53 -2.15 6.89
C ALA A 29 2.84 -2.25 5.40
N VAL A 30 1.81 -2.44 4.58
CA VAL A 30 1.92 -2.60 3.13
C VAL A 30 1.25 -1.42 2.45
N VAL A 31 1.99 -0.74 1.59
CA VAL A 31 1.50 0.35 0.75
C VAL A 31 1.49 -0.13 -0.68
N VAL A 32 0.36 0.02 -1.34
CA VAL A 32 0.14 -0.43 -2.70
C VAL A 32 -0.04 0.78 -3.60
N ILE A 33 0.88 0.96 -4.53
CA ILE A 33 0.89 2.04 -5.51
C ILE A 33 0.22 1.54 -6.78
N THR A 34 -0.81 2.24 -7.23
CA THR A 34 -1.65 1.75 -8.33
C THR A 34 -2.19 2.84 -9.25
N GLY A 35 -2.51 2.50 -10.51
CA GLY A 35 -3.20 3.40 -11.45
C GLY A 35 -4.68 3.61 -11.12
N ARG A 36 -5.36 4.46 -11.91
CA ARG A 36 -6.74 4.94 -11.65
C ARG A 36 -7.83 3.85 -11.60
N ASP A 37 -7.57 2.63 -12.07
CA ASP A 37 -8.62 1.62 -12.28
C ASP A 37 -8.45 0.31 -11.49
N VAL A 38 -7.55 0.25 -10.51
CA VAL A 38 -7.37 -0.99 -9.73
C VAL A 38 -8.30 -1.00 -8.53
N ALA A 39 -9.46 -1.64 -8.70
CA ALA A 39 -10.39 -1.94 -7.62
C ALA A 39 -9.83 -3.06 -6.72
N LEU A 40 -9.00 -2.71 -5.74
CA LEU A 40 -8.65 -3.60 -4.63
C LEU A 40 -9.61 -3.33 -3.48
N SER A 41 -10.85 -3.81 -3.61
CA SER A 41 -11.81 -3.75 -2.51
C SER A 41 -12.47 -5.12 -2.33
N PRO A 42 -12.53 -5.66 -1.11
CA PRO A 42 -12.00 -5.08 0.14
C PRO A 42 -10.48 -5.23 0.29
N LEU A 43 -9.82 -4.23 0.88
CA LEU A 43 -8.40 -4.30 1.24
C LEU A 43 -8.18 -5.15 2.50
N PRO A 44 -7.15 -5.99 2.55
CA PRO A 44 -6.74 -6.65 3.79
C PRO A 44 -6.33 -5.63 4.87
N PRO A 45 -6.47 -5.98 6.17
CA PRO A 45 -5.94 -5.14 7.25
C PRO A 45 -4.45 -4.84 7.08
N GLY A 46 -4.04 -3.61 7.42
CA GLY A 46 -2.65 -3.17 7.30
C GLY A 46 -2.18 -2.87 5.87
N VAL A 47 -3.11 -2.80 4.91
CA VAL A 47 -2.84 -2.42 3.51
C VAL A 47 -3.43 -1.04 3.24
N THR A 48 -2.59 -0.13 2.73
CA THR A 48 -2.96 1.22 2.30
C THR A 48 -2.77 1.34 0.79
N LEU A 49 -3.67 2.04 0.09
CA LEU A 49 -3.53 2.34 -1.33
C LEU A 49 -3.02 3.77 -1.55
N LEU A 50 -2.13 3.93 -2.53
CA LEU A 50 -1.72 5.21 -3.08
C LEU A 50 -1.96 5.22 -4.60
N GLY A 51 -2.92 6.02 -5.03
CA GLY A 51 -3.29 6.15 -6.45
C GLY A 51 -2.31 7.03 -7.23
N LYS A 52 -1.97 6.62 -8.46
CA LYS A 52 -1.21 7.41 -9.44
C LYS A 52 -2.17 8.28 -10.27
N PRO A 53 -1.78 9.51 -10.65
CA PRO A 53 -0.57 10.19 -10.22
C PRO A 53 -0.69 10.68 -8.78
N PHE A 54 0.43 10.73 -8.09
CA PHE A 54 0.59 11.35 -6.77
C PHE A 54 1.87 12.18 -6.80
N ASP A 55 1.97 13.18 -5.93
CA ASP A 55 3.18 13.96 -5.76
C ASP A 55 4.00 13.51 -4.53
N ILE A 56 5.13 14.17 -4.29
CA ILE A 56 5.98 13.83 -3.15
C ILE A 56 5.34 14.16 -1.79
N ALA A 57 4.43 15.13 -1.73
CA ALA A 57 3.72 15.50 -0.51
C ALA A 57 2.67 14.44 -0.16
N ASP A 58 1.93 13.92 -1.14
CA ASP A 58 1.00 12.80 -0.99
C ASP A 58 1.71 11.56 -0.43
N LEU A 59 2.87 11.23 -1.01
CA LEU A 59 3.69 10.11 -0.55
C LEU A 59 4.16 10.31 0.90
N ARG A 60 4.61 11.51 1.26
CA ARG A 60 5.04 11.84 2.63
C ARG A 60 3.91 11.70 3.64
N LEU A 61 2.73 12.24 3.33
CA LEU A 61 1.55 12.16 4.19
C LEU A 61 1.13 10.71 4.42
N MET A 62 1.10 9.91 3.35
CA MET A 62 0.77 8.49 3.45
C MET A 62 1.80 7.73 4.30
N VAL A 63 3.10 7.93 4.05
CA VAL A 63 4.15 7.27 4.84
C VAL A 63 4.07 7.68 6.31
N ALA A 64 3.82 8.95 6.61
CA ALA A 64 3.66 9.43 7.97
C ALA A 64 2.47 8.75 8.67
N GLY A 65 1.30 8.69 8.03
CA GLY A 65 0.12 8.02 8.60
C GLY A 65 0.30 6.52 8.80
N VAL A 66 1.12 5.86 7.98
CA VAL A 66 1.43 4.43 8.11
C VAL A 66 2.45 4.15 9.22
N LEU A 67 3.46 5.01 9.40
CA LEU A 67 4.53 4.83 10.38
C LEU A 67 4.16 5.35 11.77
N ASP A 68 3.29 6.35 11.85
CA ASP A 68 2.76 6.89 13.10
C ASP A 68 1.22 6.92 13.07
N PRO A 69 0.57 5.75 13.29
CA PRO A 69 -0.89 5.70 13.36
C PRO A 69 -1.47 6.42 14.59
N GLY A 70 -0.63 6.98 15.49
CA GLY A 70 -1.03 7.58 16.76
C GLY A 70 -1.28 9.09 16.74
N THR A 71 -0.93 9.81 15.68
CA THR A 71 -1.04 11.29 15.61
C THR A 71 -2.25 11.82 14.82
N GLY A 72 -3.18 10.95 14.41
CA GLY A 72 -4.37 11.31 13.61
C GLY A 72 -5.74 11.12 14.30
N GLY A 73 -6.00 11.82 15.42
CA GLY A 73 -7.34 12.16 15.97
C GLY A 73 -8.15 11.07 16.68
N GLY A 74 -8.66 11.21 17.92
CA GLY A 74 -8.74 12.42 18.77
C GLY A 74 -9.84 13.37 18.35
#